data_AF-A0A2G9G687-F1
#
_entry.id   AF-A0A2G9G687-F1
#
_cell.length_a   1.000
_cell.length_b   1.000
_cell.length_c   1.000
_cell.angle_alpha   90.00
_cell.angle_beta   90.00
_cell.angle_gamma   90.00
#
_symmetry.space_group_name_H-M   'P 1'
#
loop_
_entity.id
_entity.type
_entity.pdbx_description
1 polymer ?
#
loop_
_entity_poly.entity_id
_entity_poly.type
_entity_poly.pdbx_seq_one_letter_code
_entity_poly.pdbx_strand_id
1 'polypeptide(L)'
;MNPMNRMRLAPFNSGHPPWTTPPPPPPLPPLPPPSTFFWTAANVNSRLKELHDTIDLARAMQKELEMLTSMKEKEETTEGDDKGLNDMSLDRFSKFMKENQIEFELQESMSLNAANAIMSKLRFQLEPFRVVTDENSPWEEKSAVKRLADKMEKYKRNMLWRRRKRKRIAENLAKEREIFDQIDKEADEWRAREIAKDIAQLKVEKMKEVAKLKAKEEKKRLESEVRAYGKHYL
;
A
#
# COMPACT_ATOMS: atom_id res chain seq x y z
N MET A 1 -43.48 -46.37 -11.78
CA MET A 1 -42.68 -47.50 -12.33
C MET A 1 -41.67 -46.92 -13.31
N ASN A 2 -40.37 -47.16 -13.07
CA ASN A 2 -39.24 -46.75 -13.90
C ASN A 2 -39.19 -47.56 -15.22
N PRO A 3 -38.42 -47.09 -16.21
CA PRO A 3 -37.14 -47.78 -16.39
C PRO A 3 -35.96 -46.80 -16.45
N MET A 4 -35.00 -47.04 -15.54
CA MET A 4 -33.69 -46.43 -15.51
C MET A 4 -32.91 -46.80 -16.78
N ASN A 5 -32.32 -45.79 -17.43
CA ASN A 5 -31.29 -45.98 -18.44
C ASN A 5 -30.06 -46.65 -17.80
N ARG A 6 -29.89 -47.95 -18.05
CA ARG A 6 -28.64 -48.67 -17.80
C ARG A 6 -27.58 -48.14 -18.77
N MET A 7 -26.58 -47.43 -18.23
CA MET A 7 -25.32 -47.23 -18.94
C MET A 7 -24.71 -48.61 -19.23
N ARG A 8 -24.57 -48.94 -20.51
CA ARG A 8 -23.74 -50.06 -20.98
C ARG A 8 -22.30 -49.78 -20.57
N LEU A 9 -21.79 -50.54 -19.61
CA LEU A 9 -20.36 -50.72 -19.42
C LEU A 9 -19.84 -51.44 -20.67
N ALA A 10 -19.10 -50.73 -21.51
CA ALA A 10 -18.24 -51.37 -22.49
C ALA A 10 -17.21 -52.23 -21.74
N PRO A 11 -16.93 -53.47 -22.17
CA PRO A 11 -15.88 -54.26 -21.55
C PRO A 11 -14.55 -53.53 -21.75
N PHE A 12 -13.89 -53.20 -20.63
CA PHE A 12 -12.49 -52.79 -20.60
C PHE A 12 -11.67 -53.91 -21.23
N ASN A 13 -11.26 -53.72 -22.49
CA ASN A 13 -10.35 -54.61 -23.16
C ASN A 13 -8.95 -54.35 -22.57
N SER A 14 -8.58 -55.06 -21.51
CA SER A 14 -7.26 -55.01 -20.88
C SER A 14 -6.23 -55.80 -21.69
N GLY A 15 -6.05 -55.43 -22.96
CA GLY A 15 -5.05 -56.00 -23.86
C GLY A 15 -4.02 -54.94 -24.24
N HIS A 16 -3.02 -54.72 -23.37
CA HIS A 16 -1.83 -53.98 -23.76
C HIS A 16 -0.92 -54.90 -24.62
N PRO A 17 -0.55 -54.53 -25.86
CA PRO A 17 0.44 -55.27 -26.62
C PRO A 17 1.84 -55.11 -25.97
N PRO A 18 2.69 -56.17 -25.94
CA PRO A 18 3.89 -56.23 -25.10
C PRO A 18 5.09 -55.39 -25.55
N TRP A 19 4.95 -54.44 -26.48
CA TRP A 19 6.08 -53.67 -27.02
C TRP A 19 5.72 -52.22 -27.31
N THR A 20 5.52 -51.42 -26.26
CA THR A 20 5.65 -49.95 -26.36
C THR A 20 6.51 -49.49 -25.19
N THR A 21 7.81 -49.31 -25.45
CA THR A 21 8.69 -48.52 -24.58
C THR A 21 8.04 -47.15 -24.33
N PRO A 22 7.91 -46.71 -23.06
CA PRO A 22 7.42 -45.37 -22.78
C PRO A 22 8.30 -44.33 -23.47
N PRO A 23 7.71 -43.25 -24.02
CA PRO A 23 8.50 -42.18 -24.63
C PRO A 23 9.50 -41.64 -23.59
N PRO A 24 10.75 -41.35 -23.99
CA PRO A 24 11.74 -40.80 -23.06
C PRO A 24 11.19 -39.51 -22.43
N PRO A 25 11.49 -39.27 -21.13
CA PRO A 25 11.07 -38.04 -20.47
C PRO A 25 11.62 -36.84 -21.25
N PRO A 26 10.84 -35.73 -21.34
CA PRO A 26 11.30 -34.53 -22.01
C PRO A 26 12.63 -34.08 -21.39
N PRO A 27 13.60 -33.63 -22.20
CA PRO A 27 14.88 -33.17 -21.68
C PRO A 27 14.64 -32.07 -20.65
N LEU A 28 15.27 -32.22 -19.48
CA LEU A 28 15.24 -31.19 -18.44
C LEU A 28 15.74 -29.87 -19.03
N PRO A 29 15.12 -28.73 -18.71
CA PRO A 29 15.62 -27.45 -19.16
C PRO A 29 17.07 -27.30 -18.67
N PRO A 30 18.00 -26.82 -19.51
CA PRO A 30 19.38 -26.64 -19.11
C PRO A 30 19.42 -25.76 -17.86
N LEU A 31 20.21 -26.19 -16.87
CA LEU A 31 20.45 -25.37 -15.68
C LEU A 31 20.97 -24.02 -16.16
N PRO A 32 20.36 -22.91 -15.73
CA PRO A 32 20.80 -21.62 -16.19
C PRO A 32 22.25 -21.40 -15.69
N PRO A 33 23.13 -20.80 -16.51
CA PRO A 33 24.53 -20.66 -16.15
C PRO A 33 24.69 -19.90 -14.83
N PRO A 34 25.77 -20.15 -14.05
CA PRO A 34 26.01 -19.53 -12.76
C PRO A 34 25.93 -17.98 -12.78
N SER A 35 26.21 -17.35 -13.93
CA SER A 35 26.10 -15.90 -14.10
C SER A 35 24.66 -15.37 -14.05
N THR A 36 23.65 -16.21 -14.33
CA THR A 36 22.23 -15.82 -14.22
C THR A 36 21.77 -15.58 -12.79
N PHE A 37 22.49 -16.09 -11.78
CA PHE A 37 22.20 -15.85 -10.37
C PHE A 37 22.37 -14.39 -9.96
N PHE A 38 23.21 -13.63 -10.68
CA PHE A 38 23.34 -12.19 -10.49
C PHE A 38 22.00 -11.48 -10.67
N TRP A 39 21.24 -11.85 -11.71
CA TRP A 39 19.95 -11.24 -12.09
C TRP A 39 18.77 -11.67 -11.22
N THR A 40 19.02 -12.21 -10.03
CA THR A 40 17.99 -12.42 -9.02
C THR A 40 17.66 -11.11 -8.31
N ALA A 41 16.39 -10.90 -7.96
CA ALA A 41 15.94 -9.62 -7.39
C ALA A 41 16.67 -9.25 -6.10
N ALA A 42 17.04 -10.24 -5.26
CA ALA A 42 17.78 -10.00 -4.02
C ALA A 42 19.21 -9.52 -4.31
N ASN A 43 19.93 -10.20 -5.21
CA ASN A 43 21.31 -9.87 -5.54
C ASN A 43 21.42 -8.54 -6.30
N VAL A 44 20.51 -8.27 -7.24
CA VAL A 44 20.48 -6.97 -7.93
C VAL A 44 20.22 -5.83 -6.93
N ASN A 45 19.28 -6.02 -5.98
CA ASN A 45 19.01 -5.00 -4.97
C ASN A 45 20.19 -4.75 -4.02
N SER A 46 20.87 -5.80 -3.55
CA SER A 46 22.05 -5.63 -2.70
C SER A 46 23.18 -4.94 -3.45
N ARG A 47 23.45 -5.33 -4.69
CA ARG A 47 24.50 -4.71 -5.53
C ARG A 47 24.17 -3.25 -5.84
N LEU A 48 22.92 -2.94 -6.14
CA LEU A 48 22.49 -1.56 -6.35
C LEU A 48 22.66 -0.74 -5.07
N LYS A 49 22.33 -1.28 -3.90
CA LYS A 49 22.55 -0.59 -2.62
C LYS A 49 24.03 -0.26 -2.40
N GLU A 50 24.91 -1.25 -2.55
CA GLU A 50 26.36 -1.04 -2.43
C GLU A 50 26.91 -0.02 -3.43
N LEU A 51 26.34 0.01 -4.65
CA LEU A 51 26.69 0.99 -5.67
C LEU A 51 26.26 2.39 -5.26
N HIS A 52 25.03 2.57 -4.74
CA HIS A 52 24.56 3.86 -4.22
C HIS A 52 25.45 4.35 -3.07
N ASP A 53 25.76 3.49 -2.09
CA ASP A 53 26.64 3.83 -0.98
C ASP A 53 28.04 4.26 -1.45
N THR A 54 28.56 3.61 -2.50
CA THR A 54 29.87 3.94 -3.08
C THR A 54 29.82 5.25 -3.89
N ILE A 55 28.70 5.55 -4.56
CA ILE A 55 28.49 6.84 -5.25
C ILE A 55 28.40 7.99 -4.23
N ASP A 56 27.71 7.78 -3.12
CA ASP A 56 27.61 8.80 -2.07
C ASP A 56 28.98 9.07 -1.43
N LEU A 57 29.79 8.02 -1.21
CA LEU A 57 31.19 8.16 -0.79
C LEU A 57 32.03 8.91 -1.84
N ALA A 58 31.86 8.61 -3.13
CA ALA A 58 32.55 9.32 -4.21
C ALA A 58 32.19 10.81 -4.23
N ARG A 59 30.91 11.16 -3.99
CA ARG A 59 30.45 12.55 -3.91
C ARG A 59 31.02 13.27 -2.69
N ALA A 60 31.16 12.58 -1.56
CA ALA A 60 31.81 13.14 -0.38
C ALA A 60 33.31 13.40 -0.64
N MET A 61 34.00 12.43 -1.24
CA MET A 61 35.41 12.55 -1.63
C MET A 61 35.65 13.67 -2.65
N GLN A 62 34.73 13.84 -3.61
CA GLN A 62 34.77 14.94 -4.56
C GLN A 62 34.77 16.29 -3.85
N LYS A 63 33.88 16.50 -2.88
CA LYS A 63 33.83 17.75 -2.10
C LYS A 63 35.11 17.99 -1.30
N GLU A 64 35.71 16.94 -0.75
CA GLU A 64 36.98 17.05 -0.04
C GLU A 64 38.11 17.49 -0.97
N LEU A 65 38.22 16.87 -2.15
CA LEU A 65 39.21 17.26 -3.17
C LEU A 65 38.99 18.68 -3.70
N GLU A 66 37.74 19.11 -3.88
CA GLU A 66 37.38 20.48 -4.23
C GLU A 66 37.86 21.46 -3.13
N MET A 67 37.65 21.12 -1.84
CA MET A 67 38.13 21.94 -0.73
C MET A 67 39.66 22.02 -0.68
N LEU A 68 40.37 20.91 -0.88
CA LEU A 68 41.84 20.88 -0.91
C LEU A 68 42.38 21.72 -2.08
N THR A 69 41.73 21.66 -3.25
CA THR A 69 42.09 22.45 -4.42
C THR A 69 41.92 23.95 -4.13
N SER A 70 40.76 24.36 -3.58
CA SER A 70 40.53 25.77 -3.21
C SER A 70 41.45 26.27 -2.10
N MET A 71 41.87 25.41 -1.16
CA MET A 71 42.87 25.78 -0.15
C MET A 71 44.23 26.08 -0.80
N LYS A 72 44.65 25.24 -1.75
CA LYS A 72 45.90 25.40 -2.51
C LYS A 72 45.90 26.69 -3.32
N GLU A 73 44.80 26.99 -4.02
CA GLU A 73 44.63 28.22 -4.81
C GLU A 73 44.64 29.48 -3.94
N LYS A 74 44.05 29.43 -2.73
CA LYS A 74 44.02 30.57 -1.79
C LYS A 74 45.38 30.86 -1.14
N GLU A 75 46.23 29.85 -0.98
CA GLU A 75 47.60 30.02 -0.48
C GLU A 75 48.52 30.65 -1.56
N GLU A 76 48.22 30.42 -2.83
CA GLU A 76 48.97 30.96 -3.99
C GLU A 76 48.52 32.38 -4.39
N THR A 77 47.30 32.79 -4.03
CA THR A 77 46.71 34.10 -4.32
C THR A 77 46.61 34.99 -3.09
N THR A 78 47.73 35.57 -2.65
CA THR A 78 47.72 36.73 -1.73
C THR A 78 47.27 37.99 -2.48
N GLU A 79 45.95 38.19 -2.62
CA GLU A 79 45.22 39.48 -2.67
C GLU A 79 43.83 39.30 -3.31
N GLY A 80 42.76 39.77 -2.64
CA GLY A 80 41.46 40.05 -3.27
C GLY A 80 40.25 39.40 -2.60
N ASP A 81 39.50 40.21 -1.86
CA ASP A 81 38.23 39.89 -1.21
C ASP A 81 37.11 39.46 -2.19
N ASP A 82 36.55 38.26 -1.99
CA ASP A 82 35.09 38.01 -2.14
C ASP A 82 34.65 36.82 -1.26
N LYS A 83 34.20 37.11 -0.03
CA LYS A 83 33.77 36.10 0.95
C LYS A 83 32.36 35.58 0.67
N GLY A 84 32.25 34.61 -0.23
CA GLY A 84 31.05 33.78 -0.38
C GLY A 84 30.90 32.73 0.73
N LEU A 85 29.69 32.17 0.90
CA LEU A 85 29.34 31.10 1.85
C LEU A 85 30.29 29.89 1.86
N ASN A 86 31.02 29.65 0.76
CA ASN A 86 32.02 28.59 0.65
C ASN A 86 33.26 28.84 1.53
N ASP A 87 33.58 30.10 1.82
CA ASP A 87 34.75 30.50 2.62
C ASP A 87 34.64 30.08 4.09
N MET A 88 33.42 30.05 4.67
CA MET A 88 33.23 29.56 6.04
C MET A 88 33.44 28.04 6.18
N SER A 89 33.11 27.26 5.15
CA SER A 89 33.34 25.81 5.16
C SER A 89 34.83 25.48 5.00
N LEU A 90 35.51 26.22 4.12
CA LEU A 90 36.96 26.11 3.91
C LEU A 90 37.76 26.54 5.16
N ASP A 91 37.38 27.64 5.81
CA ASP A 91 38.02 28.11 7.04
C ASP A 91 37.88 27.06 8.16
N ARG A 92 36.68 26.50 8.32
CA ARG A 92 36.44 25.40 9.28
C ARG A 92 37.27 24.16 8.97
N PHE A 93 37.42 23.80 7.69
CA PHE A 93 38.21 22.65 7.26
C PHE A 93 39.72 22.88 7.47
N SER A 94 40.24 24.06 7.11
CA SER A 94 41.62 24.46 7.38
C SER A 94 41.93 24.48 8.89
N LYS A 95 41.01 25.02 9.69
CA LYS A 95 41.13 25.01 11.15
C LYS A 95 41.20 23.58 11.70
N PHE A 96 40.32 22.70 11.22
CA PHE A 96 40.33 21.28 11.59
C PHE A 96 41.67 20.59 11.27
N MET A 97 42.23 20.85 10.07
CA MET A 97 43.52 20.28 9.67
C MET A 97 44.66 20.72 10.61
N LYS A 98 44.69 22.02 10.96
CA LYS A 98 45.67 22.59 11.90
C LYS A 98 45.50 22.03 13.32
N GLU A 99 44.28 21.95 13.82
CA GLU A 99 43.96 21.40 15.15
C GLU A 99 44.37 19.93 15.29
N ASN A 100 44.28 19.15 14.21
CA ASN A 100 44.64 17.74 14.20
C ASN A 100 46.07 17.45 13.70
N GLN A 101 46.88 18.48 13.45
CA GLN A 101 48.24 18.36 12.92
C GLN A 101 48.31 17.51 11.63
N ILE A 102 47.29 17.63 10.78
CA ILE A 102 47.24 16.91 9.51
C ILE A 102 48.03 17.72 8.47
N GLU A 103 49.09 17.12 7.96
CA GLU A 103 49.89 17.70 6.88
C GLU A 103 49.08 17.74 5.58
N PHE A 104 49.06 18.92 4.94
CA PHE A 104 48.27 19.14 3.74
C PHE A 104 48.66 18.20 2.60
N GLU A 105 49.96 18.07 2.31
CA GLU A 105 50.46 17.20 1.23
C GLU A 105 50.14 15.72 1.49
N LEU A 106 50.24 15.29 2.74
CA LEU A 106 49.87 13.94 3.14
C LEU A 106 48.37 13.71 2.91
N GLN A 107 47.51 14.63 3.34
CA GLN A 107 46.07 14.53 3.12
C GLN A 107 45.73 14.54 1.63
N GLU A 108 46.32 15.44 0.83
CA GLU A 108 46.13 15.51 -0.62
C GLU A 108 46.46 14.14 -1.27
N SER A 109 47.59 13.55 -0.90
CA SER A 109 48.00 12.23 -1.41
C SER A 109 47.05 11.10 -0.97
N MET A 110 46.57 11.13 0.28
CA MET A 110 45.64 10.15 0.81
C MET A 110 44.26 10.24 0.16
N SER A 111 43.71 11.45 0.00
CA SER A 111 42.42 11.69 -0.64
C SER A 111 42.46 11.31 -2.12
N LEU A 112 43.57 11.56 -2.82
CA LEU A 112 43.75 11.14 -4.21
C LEU A 112 43.81 9.60 -4.35
N ASN A 113 44.54 8.93 -3.45
CA ASN A 113 44.58 7.46 -3.40
C ASN A 113 43.20 6.86 -3.09
N ALA A 114 42.48 7.44 -2.13
CA ALA A 114 41.12 7.03 -1.79
C ALA A 114 40.16 7.21 -2.98
N ALA A 115 40.25 8.33 -3.69
CA ALA A 115 39.46 8.57 -4.90
C ALA A 115 39.75 7.54 -6.01
N ASN A 116 41.02 7.21 -6.25
CA ASN A 116 41.40 6.15 -7.21
C ASN A 116 40.87 4.77 -6.81
N ALA A 117 40.90 4.44 -5.52
CA ALA A 117 40.33 3.19 -4.99
C ALA A 117 38.80 3.14 -5.18
N ILE A 118 38.10 4.24 -4.88
CA ILE A 118 36.65 4.36 -5.09
C ILE A 118 36.31 4.23 -6.58
N MET A 119 37.05 4.90 -7.47
CA MET A 119 36.85 4.80 -8.92
C MET A 119 37.05 3.37 -9.43
N SER A 120 38.09 2.68 -8.94
CA SER A 120 38.34 1.27 -9.27
C SER A 120 37.20 0.37 -8.78
N LYS A 121 36.70 0.61 -7.56
CA LYS A 121 35.55 -0.10 -7.00
C LYS A 121 34.29 0.14 -7.81
N LEU A 122 34.00 1.38 -8.20
CA LEU A 122 32.85 1.72 -9.05
C LEU A 122 32.89 1.00 -10.39
N ARG A 123 34.06 0.95 -11.05
CA ARG A 123 34.25 0.18 -12.29
C ARG A 123 33.90 -1.29 -12.09
N PHE A 124 34.42 -1.92 -11.03
CA PHE A 124 34.09 -3.31 -10.71
C PHE A 124 32.61 -3.53 -10.36
N GLN A 125 31.98 -2.58 -9.67
CA GLN A 125 30.56 -2.66 -9.33
C GLN A 125 29.65 -2.54 -10.55
N LEU A 126 30.05 -1.75 -11.55
CA LEU A 126 29.32 -1.54 -12.79
C LEU A 126 29.50 -2.67 -13.81
N GLU A 127 30.59 -3.43 -13.73
CA GLU A 127 30.94 -4.48 -14.70
C GLU A 127 29.78 -5.48 -14.99
N PRO A 128 29.09 -6.03 -13.98
CA PRO A 128 27.98 -6.97 -14.23
C PRO A 128 26.79 -6.34 -14.95
N PHE A 129 26.64 -5.01 -14.90
CA PHE A 129 25.55 -4.30 -15.56
C PHE A 129 25.82 -4.02 -17.05
N ARG A 130 27.06 -4.22 -17.52
CA ARG A 130 27.40 -4.06 -18.94
C ARG A 130 26.55 -4.91 -19.87
N VAL A 131 26.09 -6.06 -19.39
CA VAL A 131 25.16 -6.98 -20.10
C VAL A 131 23.92 -6.28 -20.64
N VAL A 132 23.46 -5.23 -19.95
CA VAL A 132 22.26 -4.45 -20.35
C VAL A 132 22.55 -3.59 -21.57
N THR A 133 23.76 -3.03 -21.66
CA THR A 133 24.17 -2.08 -22.71
C THR A 133 24.91 -2.75 -23.86
N ASP A 134 25.57 -3.89 -23.61
CA ASP A 134 26.40 -4.58 -24.58
C ASP A 134 25.56 -5.44 -25.52
N GLU A 135 25.69 -5.17 -26.82
CA GLU A 135 25.02 -5.94 -27.86
C GLU A 135 25.57 -7.36 -28.00
N ASN A 136 26.84 -7.58 -27.63
CA ASN A 136 27.51 -8.87 -27.79
C ASN A 136 27.36 -9.82 -26.61
N SER A 137 26.67 -9.40 -25.55
CA SER A 137 26.49 -10.22 -24.35
C SER A 137 25.66 -11.49 -24.62
N PRO A 138 25.97 -12.62 -23.95
CA PRO A 138 25.27 -13.89 -24.13
C PRO A 138 23.76 -13.74 -23.95
N TRP A 139 23.00 -14.46 -24.78
CA TRP A 139 21.54 -14.37 -24.78
C TRP A 139 20.93 -14.86 -23.46
N GLU A 140 21.60 -15.79 -22.77
CA GLU A 140 21.18 -16.31 -21.46
C GLU A 140 21.08 -15.18 -20.43
N GLU A 141 22.09 -14.31 -20.38
CA GLU A 141 22.14 -13.20 -19.43
C GLU A 141 21.14 -12.12 -19.81
N LYS A 142 21.03 -11.79 -21.10
CA LYS A 142 19.99 -10.87 -21.62
C LYS A 142 18.58 -11.37 -21.29
N SER A 143 18.35 -12.68 -21.42
CA SER A 143 17.07 -13.28 -21.05
C SER A 143 16.80 -13.19 -19.56
N ALA A 144 17.84 -13.33 -18.72
CA ALA A 144 17.72 -13.19 -17.27
C ALA A 144 17.36 -11.76 -16.86
N VAL A 145 18.01 -10.75 -17.48
CA VAL A 145 17.66 -9.32 -17.32
C VAL A 145 16.19 -9.09 -17.68
N LYS A 146 15.76 -9.57 -18.86
CA LYS A 146 14.38 -9.42 -19.33
C LYS A 146 13.38 -10.07 -18.38
N ARG A 147 13.66 -11.29 -17.91
CA ARG A 147 12.82 -11.99 -16.92
C ARG A 147 12.72 -11.24 -15.60
N LEU A 148 13.79 -10.60 -15.15
CA LEU A 148 13.76 -9.76 -13.96
C LEU A 148 12.87 -8.53 -14.18
N ALA A 149 13.02 -7.84 -15.31
CA ALA A 149 12.20 -6.69 -15.68
C ALA A 149 10.70 -7.07 -15.74
N ASP A 150 10.37 -8.17 -16.42
CA ASP A 150 9.00 -8.68 -16.52
C ASP A 150 8.40 -8.99 -15.14
N LYS A 151 9.18 -9.57 -14.23
CA LYS A 151 8.76 -9.83 -12.84
C LYS A 151 8.48 -8.52 -12.10
N MET A 152 9.32 -7.50 -12.26
CA MET A 152 9.12 -6.19 -11.63
C MET A 152 7.86 -5.50 -12.15
N GLU A 153 7.63 -5.53 -13.45
CA GLU A 153 6.40 -4.97 -14.06
C GLU A 153 5.15 -5.73 -13.64
N LYS A 154 5.20 -7.06 -13.62
CA LYS A 154 4.11 -7.90 -13.13
C LYS A 154 3.78 -7.58 -11.68
N TYR A 155 4.80 -7.41 -10.83
CA TYR A 155 4.61 -7.01 -9.44
C TYR A 155 3.93 -5.65 -9.32
N LYS A 156 4.39 -4.62 -10.04
CA LYS A 156 3.78 -3.27 -10.08
C LYS A 156 2.30 -3.34 -10.50
N ARG A 157 2.00 -4.03 -11.59
CA ARG A 157 0.62 -4.23 -12.07
C ARG A 157 -0.25 -4.93 -11.04
N ASN A 158 0.27 -6.00 -10.44
CA ASN A 158 -0.47 -6.79 -9.47
C ASN A 158 -0.77 -6.00 -8.19
N MET A 159 0.18 -5.20 -7.70
CA MET A 159 -0.02 -4.30 -6.56
C MET A 159 -1.14 -3.28 -6.82
N LEU A 160 -1.13 -2.63 -7.98
CA LEU A 160 -2.19 -1.68 -8.36
C LEU A 160 -3.55 -2.37 -8.48
N TRP A 161 -3.59 -3.55 -9.09
CA TRP A 161 -4.81 -4.33 -9.21
C TRP A 161 -5.39 -4.73 -7.85
N ARG A 162 -4.56 -5.24 -6.92
CA ARG A 162 -4.99 -5.57 -5.56
C ARG A 162 -5.53 -4.35 -4.83
N ARG A 163 -4.88 -3.18 -4.97
CA ARG A 163 -5.34 -1.92 -4.37
C ARG A 163 -6.72 -1.54 -4.89
N ARG A 164 -6.94 -1.56 -6.21
CA ARG A 164 -8.24 -1.28 -6.82
C ARG A 164 -9.31 -2.29 -6.40
N LYS A 165 -8.97 -3.57 -6.30
CA LYS A 165 -9.89 -4.62 -5.82
C LYS A 165 -10.33 -4.37 -4.39
N ARG A 166 -9.37 -4.10 -3.47
CA ARG A 166 -9.69 -3.79 -2.06
C ARG A 166 -10.57 -2.55 -1.94
N LYS A 167 -10.29 -1.50 -2.73
CA LYS A 167 -11.12 -0.28 -2.75
C LYS A 167 -12.57 -0.59 -3.14
N ARG A 168 -12.78 -1.32 -4.24
CA ARG A 168 -14.13 -1.71 -4.69
C ARG A 168 -14.88 -2.56 -3.66
N ILE A 169 -14.19 -3.46 -2.97
CA ILE A 169 -14.79 -4.26 -1.89
C ILE A 169 -15.23 -3.36 -0.73
N ALA A 170 -14.37 -2.42 -0.31
CA ALA A 170 -14.71 -1.48 0.76
C ALA A 170 -15.89 -0.57 0.38
N GLU A 171 -15.92 -0.06 -0.86
CA GLU A 171 -17.05 0.73 -1.39
C GLU A 171 -18.36 -0.05 -1.39
N ASN A 172 -18.35 -1.33 -1.80
CA ASN A 172 -19.54 -2.16 -1.77
C ASN A 172 -20.02 -2.43 -0.33
N LEU A 173 -19.11 -2.73 0.59
CA LEU A 173 -19.44 -2.94 2.01
C LEU A 173 -20.01 -1.67 2.66
N ALA A 174 -19.51 -0.49 2.28
CA ALA A 174 -20.06 0.78 2.77
C ALA A 174 -21.51 0.97 2.31
N LYS A 175 -21.80 0.74 1.01
CA LYS A 175 -23.16 0.82 0.47
C LYS A 175 -24.11 -0.17 1.13
N GLU A 176 -23.65 -1.39 1.39
CA GLU A 176 -24.45 -2.41 2.07
C GLU A 176 -24.81 -1.97 3.50
N ARG A 177 -23.84 -1.40 4.24
CA ARG A 177 -24.11 -0.80 5.56
C ARG A 177 -25.09 0.36 5.51
N GLU A 178 -24.94 1.26 4.54
CA GLU A 178 -25.89 2.37 4.34
C GLU A 178 -27.32 1.89 4.09
N ILE A 179 -27.48 0.78 3.34
CA ILE A 179 -28.80 0.17 3.11
C ILE A 179 -29.38 -0.37 4.42
N PHE A 180 -28.58 -1.06 5.23
CA PHE A 180 -29.04 -1.56 6.53
C PHE A 180 -29.41 -0.41 7.48
N ASP A 181 -28.57 0.62 7.58
CA ASP A 181 -28.85 1.80 8.40
C ASP A 181 -30.14 2.52 7.95
N GLN A 182 -30.42 2.52 6.64
CA GLN A 182 -31.65 3.11 6.11
C GLN A 182 -32.89 2.29 6.49
N ILE A 183 -32.81 0.96 6.40
CA ILE A 183 -33.91 0.06 6.78
C ILE A 183 -34.19 0.16 8.29
N ASP A 184 -33.13 0.22 9.11
CA ASP A 184 -33.27 0.36 10.57
C ASP A 184 -33.96 1.68 10.92
N LYS A 185 -33.57 2.79 10.29
CA LYS A 185 -34.23 4.09 10.44
C LYS A 185 -35.70 4.04 10.04
N GLU A 186 -36.01 3.42 8.89
CA GLU A 186 -37.39 3.31 8.43
C GLU A 186 -38.25 2.49 9.39
N ALA A 187 -37.70 1.40 9.94
CA ALA A 187 -38.38 0.58 10.94
C ALA A 187 -38.62 1.35 12.25
N ASP A 188 -37.64 2.14 12.71
CA ASP A 188 -37.79 3.00 13.88
C ASP A 188 -38.83 4.09 13.67
N GLU A 189 -38.83 4.74 12.50
CA GLU A 189 -39.84 5.72 12.12
C GLU A 189 -41.23 5.11 12.06
N TRP A 190 -41.37 3.91 11.49
CA TRP A 190 -42.65 3.21 11.43
C TRP A 190 -43.17 2.89 12.84
N ARG A 191 -42.29 2.37 13.72
CA ARG A 191 -42.63 2.11 15.12
C ARG A 191 -43.06 3.39 15.85
N ALA A 192 -42.34 4.49 15.66
CA ALA A 192 -42.69 5.77 16.25
C ALA A 192 -44.08 6.27 15.80
N ARG A 193 -44.42 6.08 14.51
CA ARG A 193 -45.74 6.45 13.97
C ARG A 193 -46.86 5.61 14.58
N GLU A 194 -46.67 4.30 14.72
CA GLU A 194 -47.72 3.44 15.27
C GLU A 194 -47.93 3.71 16.78
N ILE A 195 -46.85 3.91 17.53
CA ILE A 195 -46.93 4.33 18.94
C ILE A 195 -47.68 5.66 19.07
N ALA A 196 -47.38 6.65 18.21
CA ALA A 196 -48.06 7.94 18.24
C ALA A 196 -49.56 7.81 17.94
N LYS A 197 -49.93 6.91 17.02
CA LYS A 197 -51.33 6.61 16.66
C LYS A 197 -52.07 5.94 17.82
N ASP A 198 -51.46 4.95 18.48
CA ASP A 198 -52.03 4.29 19.65
C ASP A 198 -52.24 5.27 20.81
N ILE A 199 -51.26 6.13 21.08
CA ILE A 199 -51.37 7.20 22.09
C ILE A 199 -52.53 8.15 21.77
N ALA A 200 -52.69 8.54 20.50
CA ALA A 200 -53.77 9.40 20.06
C ALA A 200 -55.14 8.73 20.24
N GLN A 201 -55.27 7.44 19.90
CA GLN A 201 -56.51 6.67 20.09
C GLN A 201 -56.87 6.57 21.57
N LEU A 202 -55.92 6.19 22.42
CA LEU A 202 -56.11 6.10 23.87
C LEU A 202 -56.58 7.44 24.46
N LYS A 203 -56.01 8.56 23.98
CA LYS A 203 -56.43 9.90 24.41
C LYS A 203 -57.87 10.21 24.01
N VAL A 204 -58.28 9.85 22.80
CA VAL A 204 -59.67 10.02 22.32
C VAL A 204 -60.64 9.17 23.12
N GLU A 205 -60.30 7.92 23.43
CA GLU A 205 -61.13 7.04 24.25
C GLU A 205 -61.31 7.61 25.66
N LYS A 206 -60.22 8.03 26.30
CA LYS A 206 -60.26 8.69 27.61
C LYS A 206 -61.12 9.97 27.59
N MET A 207 -61.04 10.77 26.53
CA MET A 207 -61.91 11.94 26.37
C MET A 207 -63.38 11.57 26.25
N LYS A 208 -63.72 10.49 25.52
CA LYS A 208 -65.10 9.98 25.41
C LYS A 208 -65.62 9.50 26.77
N GLU A 209 -64.80 8.83 27.57
CA GLU A 209 -65.17 8.41 28.92
C GLU A 209 -65.46 9.60 29.84
N VAL A 210 -64.59 10.62 29.83
CA VAL A 210 -64.81 11.86 30.58
C VAL A 210 -66.10 12.55 30.14
N ALA A 211 -66.38 12.62 28.83
CA ALA A 211 -67.62 13.20 28.31
C ALA A 211 -68.86 12.43 28.78
N LYS A 212 -68.81 11.09 28.77
CA LYS A 212 -69.89 10.23 29.30
C LYS A 212 -70.11 10.44 30.79
N LEU A 213 -69.04 10.57 31.59
CA LEU A 213 -69.15 10.84 33.02
C LEU A 213 -69.78 12.21 33.29
N LYS A 214 -69.32 13.26 32.59
CA LYS A 214 -69.90 14.61 32.70
C LYS A 214 -71.38 14.64 32.33
N ALA A 215 -71.78 13.97 31.24
CA ALA A 215 -73.18 13.89 30.83
C ALA A 215 -74.06 13.16 31.88
N LYS A 216 -73.53 12.11 32.51
CA LYS A 216 -74.21 11.41 33.61
C LYS A 216 -74.36 12.29 34.85
N GLU A 217 -73.33 13.05 35.21
CA GLU A 217 -73.36 13.98 36.35
C GLU A 217 -74.35 15.12 36.11
N GLU A 218 -74.35 15.71 34.91
CA GLU A 218 -75.31 16.75 34.54
C GLU A 218 -76.75 16.22 34.58
N LYS A 219 -77.00 15.04 34.02
CA LYS A 219 -78.33 14.40 34.10
C LYS A 219 -78.79 14.24 35.55
N LYS A 220 -77.91 13.77 36.45
CA LYS A 220 -78.21 13.66 37.88
C LYS A 220 -78.49 15.02 38.52
N ARG A 221 -77.72 16.05 38.17
CA ARG A 221 -77.94 17.43 38.63
C ARG A 221 -79.33 17.94 38.23
N LEU A 222 -79.69 17.80 36.96
CA LEU A 222 -81.00 18.22 36.43
C LEU A 222 -82.15 17.41 37.06
N GLU A 223 -81.99 16.10 37.24
CA GLU A 223 -82.98 15.27 37.95
C GLU A 223 -83.17 15.71 39.41
N SER A 224 -82.09 16.08 40.11
CA SER A 224 -82.17 16.60 41.47
C SER A 224 -82.86 17.96 41.56
N GLU A 225 -82.64 18.83 40.56
CA GLU A 225 -83.28 20.14 40.45
C GLU A 225 -84.78 19.99 40.16
N VAL A 226 -85.17 19.16 39.19
CA VAL A 226 -86.58 18.82 38.92
C VAL A 226 -87.27 18.25 40.16
N ARG A 227 -86.58 17.38 40.92
CA ARG A 227 -87.12 16.80 42.15
C ARG A 227 -87.25 17.85 43.28
N ALA A 228 -86.34 18.80 43.37
CA ALA A 228 -86.41 19.91 44.33
C ALA A 228 -87.57 20.86 44.00
N TYR A 229 -87.74 21.23 42.74
CA TYR A 229 -88.90 22.00 42.28
C TYR A 229 -90.22 21.23 42.50
N GLY A 230 -90.27 19.93 42.19
CA GLY A 230 -91.46 19.09 42.41
C GLY A 230 -91.86 18.91 43.89
N LYS A 231 -90.92 19.01 44.83
CA LYS A 231 -91.21 19.02 46.27
C LYS A 231 -91.69 20.37 46.80
N HIS A 232 -91.51 21.45 46.03
CA HIS A 232 -91.93 22.80 46.42
C HIS A 232 -93.41 23.08 46.05
N TYR A 233 -94.07 22.14 45.39
CA TYR A 233 -95.47 22.19 44.92
C TYR A 233 -96.38 21.10 45.54
N LEU A 234 -95.94 20.47 46.63
CA LEU A 234 -96.73 19.59 47.51
C LEU A 234 -96.64 20.14 48.94
#